data_AF-A0AAD5LXM8-F1
#
_entry.id   AF-A0AAD5LXM8-F1
#
_cell.length_a   1.000
_cell.length_b   1.000
_cell.length_c   1.000
_cell.angle_alpha   90.00
_cell.angle_beta   90.00
_cell.angle_gamma   90.00
#
_symmetry.space_group_name_H-M   'P 1'
#
loop_
_entity.id
_entity.type
_entity.pdbx_description
1 polymer ?
#
loop_
_entity_poly.entity_id
_entity_poly.type
_entity_poly.pdbx_seq_one_letter_code
_entity_poly.pdbx_strand_id
1 'polypeptide(L)'
;MPSVFAAIAIAAVCLTGSTIAQPLAVQDVMRLPVGTYYRPGGSEVSGRVGARTTFVRSPCPALNTLANHGFIPRHGHNIPSTALRDANMAVFNMEFRLAQLQISSLPPVVSLSDLSRHNFIEHDVSLVHEDVAFGQDPASIDANLANDLLGRAVGGRLGVQEVGSALRFRLERCARKPTGCTFGTNQQTITFREAASFLRLFGGNGAEVIDVSFAHSFLVEERIPAGWSRPQRTVTDSDFVATANRVAQATGLFGNGSPHESTMFVKKVLALLALTAIASVVPVIDAQPMNVQDALRLPVGTYYRPSGTEVSGQIGARTPFVRSPCPALNTLANHGHIARHGHSIRIRSTAIRDACMRVFNLDFQVAQGLISQLPPILSLSDLSRHNFIEHDVSLVHADLDQGQDPAAVDPNLAADALGRATNGMLGVNEIAAALRSRLAFCQTKRCTFGPTQQSITFSEMSFVLQVFGGNLNGACSVDFARGFMVNEQIPAGWNRPGRPVRQSDLTPWANQVRQATMGGRGGGIGGIGGIASIINSLLG
;
A
#
# COMPACT_ATOMS: atom_id res chain seq x y z
N MET A 1 92.02 -28.12 -13.03
CA MET A 1 91.46 -26.94 -12.32
C MET A 1 90.07 -26.68 -12.90
N PRO A 2 89.00 -26.62 -12.09
CA PRO A 2 87.68 -27.05 -12.51
C PRO A 2 86.66 -25.94 -12.84
N SER A 3 85.71 -26.33 -13.69
CA SER A 3 84.26 -26.07 -13.68
C SER A 3 83.68 -24.65 -13.71
N VAL A 4 82.96 -24.34 -14.80
CA VAL A 4 81.81 -23.40 -14.82
C VAL A 4 80.71 -23.98 -15.71
N PHE A 5 79.59 -24.40 -15.11
CA PHE A 5 78.25 -24.36 -15.70
C PHE A 5 77.26 -24.25 -14.53
N ALA A 6 76.61 -23.09 -14.39
CA ALA A 6 75.64 -22.81 -13.35
C ALA A 6 74.22 -22.96 -13.91
N ALA A 7 73.45 -23.88 -13.32
CA ALA A 7 72.01 -23.98 -13.46
C ALA A 7 71.35 -23.48 -12.17
N ILE A 8 70.35 -22.63 -12.32
CA ILE A 8 69.56 -22.02 -11.23
C ILE A 8 68.59 -23.07 -10.69
N ALA A 9 68.75 -23.44 -9.42
CA ALA A 9 67.82 -24.30 -8.70
C ALA A 9 66.75 -23.47 -7.98
N ILE A 10 65.49 -23.82 -8.25
CA ILE A 10 64.30 -23.35 -7.52
C ILE A 10 64.26 -24.06 -6.17
N ALA A 11 64.30 -23.30 -5.08
CA ALA A 11 64.05 -23.82 -3.73
C ALA A 11 62.64 -23.41 -3.28
N ALA A 12 61.81 -24.42 -3.05
CA ALA A 12 60.50 -24.30 -2.42
C ALA A 12 60.66 -23.82 -0.96
N VAL A 13 59.83 -22.85 -0.56
CA VAL A 13 59.57 -22.53 0.84
C VAL A 13 58.08 -22.78 1.08
N CYS A 14 57.78 -23.92 1.72
CA CYS A 14 56.52 -24.13 2.42
C CYS A 14 56.50 -23.22 3.65
N LEU A 15 55.63 -22.20 3.65
CA LEU A 15 55.21 -21.51 4.86
C LEU A 15 53.73 -21.77 5.07
N THR A 16 53.44 -22.70 5.98
CA THR A 16 52.15 -22.83 6.65
C THR A 16 51.96 -21.61 7.55
N GLY A 17 51.32 -20.57 7.03
CA GLY A 17 50.93 -19.38 7.79
C GLY A 17 49.43 -19.19 7.67
N SER A 18 48.67 -19.75 8.61
CA SER A 18 47.28 -19.35 8.84
C SER A 18 47.28 -17.94 9.42
N THR A 19 47.32 -16.91 8.57
CA THR A 19 47.08 -15.54 9.00
C THR A 19 45.62 -15.40 9.35
N ILE A 20 45.31 -15.33 10.64
CA ILE A 20 44.02 -14.78 11.11
C ILE A 20 44.04 -13.32 10.66
N ALA A 21 43.26 -12.99 9.62
CA ALA A 21 43.11 -11.62 9.17
C ALA A 21 42.63 -10.76 10.35
N GLN A 22 43.38 -9.70 10.67
CA GLN A 22 42.91 -8.72 11.66
C GLN A 22 41.61 -8.09 11.14
N PRO A 23 40.60 -7.85 12.00
CA PRO A 23 39.40 -7.14 11.60
C PRO A 23 39.78 -5.75 11.07
N LEU A 24 39.24 -5.38 9.90
CA LEU A 24 39.45 -4.07 9.30
C LEU A 24 39.02 -2.98 10.29
N ALA A 25 39.78 -1.89 10.39
CA ALA A 25 39.34 -0.75 11.17
C ALA A 25 38.04 -0.19 10.58
N VAL A 26 37.14 0.31 11.44
CA VAL A 26 35.82 0.82 11.03
C VAL A 26 35.92 1.84 9.91
N GLN A 27 36.91 2.74 9.95
CA GLN A 27 37.09 3.76 8.90
C GLN A 27 37.47 3.16 7.55
N ASP A 28 38.20 2.05 7.54
CA ASP A 28 38.60 1.35 6.32
C ASP A 28 37.39 0.65 5.68
N VAL A 29 36.51 0.07 6.51
CA VAL A 29 35.24 -0.51 6.05
C VAL A 29 34.37 0.52 5.34
N MET A 30 34.26 1.74 5.88
CA MET A 30 33.44 2.80 5.27
C MET A 30 33.98 3.27 3.92
N ARG A 31 35.27 3.04 3.63
CA ARG A 31 35.95 3.42 2.39
C ARG A 31 36.00 2.32 1.34
N LEU A 32 35.50 1.12 1.64
CA LEU A 32 35.46 0.02 0.68
C LEU A 32 34.63 0.41 -0.55
N PRO A 33 35.12 0.14 -1.79
CA PRO A 33 34.39 0.44 -3.01
C PRO A 33 32.97 -0.13 -3.01
N VAL A 34 32.02 0.60 -3.58
CA VAL A 34 30.63 0.13 -3.74
C VAL A 34 30.63 -1.20 -4.50
N GLY A 35 29.85 -2.17 -4.01
CA GLY A 35 29.82 -3.56 -4.48
C GLY A 35 30.71 -4.50 -3.67
N THR A 36 31.72 -3.99 -2.96
CA THR A 36 32.57 -4.81 -2.07
C THR A 36 31.75 -5.27 -0.86
N TYR A 37 31.67 -6.58 -0.66
CA TYR A 37 30.94 -7.20 0.45
C TYR A 37 31.71 -7.08 1.76
N TYR A 38 31.05 -6.55 2.78
CA TYR A 38 31.46 -6.58 4.18
C TYR A 38 30.21 -6.70 5.05
N ARG A 39 30.14 -7.74 5.88
CA ARG A 39 29.07 -7.90 6.86
C ARG A 39 29.64 -7.72 8.28
N PRO A 40 29.13 -6.75 9.06
CA PRO A 40 29.54 -6.60 10.44
C PRO A 40 28.98 -7.75 11.30
N GLY A 41 29.69 -8.12 12.36
CA GLY A 41 29.29 -9.21 13.25
C GLY A 41 29.59 -8.92 14.71
N GLY A 42 29.16 -9.81 15.60
CA GLY A 42 29.43 -9.71 17.03
C GLY A 42 28.87 -8.43 17.65
N SER A 43 29.64 -7.83 18.57
CA SER A 43 29.23 -6.64 19.34
C SER A 43 29.20 -5.34 18.55
N GLU A 44 29.67 -5.33 17.29
CA GLU A 44 29.75 -4.12 16.47
C GLU A 44 28.44 -3.81 15.74
N VAL A 45 27.48 -4.74 15.75
CA VAL A 45 26.20 -4.62 15.05
C VAL A 45 25.02 -4.90 15.99
N SER A 46 23.94 -4.14 15.82
CA SER A 46 22.65 -4.43 16.45
C SER A 46 21.51 -3.96 15.55
N GLY A 47 20.39 -4.65 15.63
CA GLY A 47 19.13 -4.25 15.04
C GLY A 47 18.15 -3.63 16.04
N ARG A 48 18.55 -3.42 17.29
CA ARG A 48 17.66 -2.81 18.28
C ARG A 48 17.47 -1.32 18.00
N VAL A 49 16.22 -0.86 18.10
CA VAL A 49 15.85 0.55 17.93
C VAL A 49 16.67 1.41 18.91
N GLY A 50 17.33 2.46 18.40
CA GLY A 50 18.16 3.35 19.20
C GLY A 50 19.55 2.81 19.59
N ALA A 51 19.96 1.65 19.07
CA ALA A 51 21.32 1.13 19.28
C ALA A 51 22.39 2.12 18.77
N ARG A 52 23.47 2.24 19.55
CA ARG A 52 24.62 3.12 19.25
C ARG A 52 25.86 2.33 18.81
N THR A 53 25.67 1.09 18.39
CA THR A 53 26.72 0.26 17.80
C THR A 53 27.24 0.91 16.52
N THR A 54 28.48 0.60 16.18
CA THR A 54 29.15 1.09 14.96
C THR A 54 28.30 0.87 13.72
N PHE A 55 27.70 -0.31 13.61
CA PHE A 55 26.79 -0.68 12.56
C PHE A 55 25.41 -0.93 13.15
N VAL A 56 24.37 -0.51 12.42
CA VAL A 56 23.01 -0.98 12.66
C VAL A 56 22.47 -1.70 11.43
N ARG A 57 21.63 -2.69 11.68
CA ARG A 57 20.94 -3.48 10.65
C ARG A 57 19.45 -3.55 11.00
N SER A 58 18.66 -3.96 10.04
CA SER A 58 17.20 -4.12 10.15
C SER A 58 16.84 -5.62 10.22
N PRO A 59 15.58 -6.00 10.42
CA PRO A 59 15.11 -7.36 10.11
C PRO A 59 14.93 -7.60 8.60
N CYS A 60 15.29 -6.64 7.74
CA CYS A 60 15.13 -6.76 6.28
C CYS A 60 16.45 -7.20 5.62
N PRO A 61 16.52 -8.43 5.07
CA PRO A 61 17.75 -8.92 4.43
C PRO A 61 18.15 -8.11 3.20
N ALA A 62 17.18 -7.54 2.47
CA ALA A 62 17.45 -6.71 1.29
C ALA A 62 18.24 -5.44 1.64
N LEU A 63 17.77 -4.67 2.63
CA LEU A 63 18.45 -3.43 3.04
C LEU A 63 19.79 -3.72 3.71
N ASN A 64 19.87 -4.80 4.49
CA ASN A 64 21.12 -5.23 5.09
C ASN A 64 22.15 -5.63 4.02
N THR A 65 21.71 -6.34 2.97
CA THR A 65 22.54 -6.66 1.80
C THR A 65 23.04 -5.39 1.11
N LEU A 66 22.16 -4.41 0.87
CA LEU A 66 22.56 -3.13 0.27
C LEU A 66 23.61 -2.40 1.11
N ALA A 67 23.48 -2.39 2.44
CA ALA A 67 24.46 -1.79 3.34
C ALA A 67 25.77 -2.59 3.36
N ASN A 68 25.72 -3.92 3.35
CA ASN A 68 26.90 -4.79 3.34
C ASN A 68 27.72 -4.62 2.06
N HIS A 69 27.10 -4.22 0.95
CA HIS A 69 27.78 -3.90 -0.31
C HIS A 69 28.05 -2.40 -0.51
N GLY A 70 27.59 -1.53 0.40
CA GLY A 70 27.81 -0.07 0.30
C GLY A 70 26.95 0.64 -0.74
N PHE A 71 25.85 0.04 -1.21
CA PHE A 71 24.86 0.72 -2.07
C PHE A 71 24.03 1.74 -1.29
N ILE A 72 23.95 1.55 0.03
CA ILE A 72 23.48 2.54 1.01
C ILE A 72 24.58 2.67 2.09
N PRO A 73 24.55 3.70 2.96
CA PRO A 73 25.59 3.89 3.97
C PRO A 73 25.85 2.63 4.78
N ARG A 74 27.11 2.12 4.74
CA ARG A 74 27.49 0.81 5.32
C ARG A 74 27.19 0.69 6.80
N HIS A 75 27.27 1.81 7.53
CA HIS A 75 26.95 1.89 8.95
C HIS A 75 25.46 1.69 9.26
N GLY A 76 24.56 1.88 8.29
CA GLY A 76 23.13 1.69 8.49
C GLY A 76 22.41 2.85 9.21
N HIS A 77 23.13 3.91 9.57
CA HIS A 77 22.58 5.07 10.31
C HIS A 77 22.24 6.23 9.37
N ASN A 78 21.27 7.07 9.76
CA ASN A 78 21.00 8.37 9.14
C ASN A 78 20.89 8.35 7.60
N ILE A 79 20.18 7.37 7.06
CA ILE A 79 20.02 7.16 5.64
C ILE A 79 18.79 7.95 5.16
N PRO A 80 18.92 8.81 4.14
CA PRO A 80 17.74 9.38 3.48
C PRO A 80 16.85 8.24 2.96
N SER A 81 15.56 8.22 3.29
CA SER A 81 14.69 7.11 2.85
C SER A 81 14.60 6.99 1.33
N THR A 82 14.79 8.09 0.59
CA THR A 82 14.92 8.08 -0.87
C THR A 82 16.12 7.28 -1.36
N ALA A 83 17.24 7.26 -0.62
CA ALA A 83 18.41 6.45 -0.96
C ALA A 83 18.11 4.95 -0.87
N LEU A 84 17.22 4.53 0.06
CA LEU A 84 16.76 3.13 0.13
C LEU A 84 15.95 2.77 -1.12
N ARG A 85 15.03 3.64 -1.55
CA ARG A 85 14.25 3.46 -2.79
C ARG A 85 15.18 3.36 -4.00
N ASP A 86 16.07 4.33 -4.15
CA ASP A 86 16.95 4.43 -5.31
C ASP A 86 17.89 3.22 -5.40
N ALA A 87 18.41 2.74 -4.26
CA ALA A 87 19.22 1.53 -4.21
C ALA A 87 18.43 0.26 -4.56
N ASN A 88 17.18 0.13 -4.09
CA ASN A 88 16.33 -1.01 -4.47
C ASN A 88 16.03 -1.03 -5.97
N MET A 89 15.78 0.13 -6.58
CA MET A 89 15.59 0.26 -8.02
C MET A 89 16.86 -0.12 -8.78
N ALA A 90 18.00 0.46 -8.38
CA ALA A 90 19.27 0.27 -9.09
C ALA A 90 19.76 -1.18 -9.02
N VAL A 91 19.71 -1.79 -7.83
CA VAL A 91 20.27 -3.12 -7.58
C VAL A 91 19.29 -4.22 -8.00
N PHE A 92 18.01 -4.11 -7.64
CA PHE A 92 17.03 -5.19 -7.83
C PHE A 92 16.11 -4.99 -9.04
N ASN A 93 16.31 -3.94 -9.85
CA ASN A 93 15.45 -3.56 -10.97
C ASN A 93 13.97 -3.45 -10.57
N MET A 94 13.74 -2.84 -9.40
CA MET A 94 12.41 -2.58 -8.87
C MET A 94 11.80 -1.35 -9.56
N GLU A 95 10.52 -1.42 -9.92
CA GLU A 95 9.77 -0.26 -10.41
C GLU A 95 9.77 0.86 -9.35
N PHE A 96 9.83 2.12 -9.79
CA PHE A 96 9.76 3.29 -8.91
C PHE A 96 8.57 3.22 -7.95
N ARG A 97 7.37 2.89 -8.44
CA ARG A 97 6.16 2.82 -7.61
C ARG A 97 6.30 1.80 -6.48
N LEU A 98 6.81 0.61 -6.82
CA LEU A 98 7.03 -0.45 -5.84
C LEU A 98 8.08 -0.05 -4.80
N ALA A 99 9.21 0.51 -5.25
CA ALA A 99 10.27 1.00 -4.35
C ALA A 99 9.79 2.16 -3.47
N GLN A 100 8.93 3.03 -4.00
CA GLN A 100 8.35 4.16 -3.27
C GLN A 100 7.35 3.70 -2.20
N LEU A 101 6.57 2.65 -2.47
CA LEU A 101 5.66 2.03 -1.48
C LEU A 101 6.43 1.40 -0.32
N GLN A 102 7.60 0.81 -0.56
CA GLN A 102 8.42 0.22 0.51
C GLN A 102 8.95 1.26 1.51
N ILE A 103 9.14 2.50 1.07
CA ILE A 103 9.64 3.59 1.93
C ILE A 103 8.53 4.55 2.40
N SER A 104 7.28 4.36 1.99
CA SER A 104 6.22 5.38 2.16
C SER A 104 5.87 5.66 3.63
N SER A 105 6.14 4.69 4.51
CA SER A 105 5.90 4.82 5.95
C SER A 105 7.14 5.30 6.70
N LEU A 106 8.30 5.39 6.05
CA LEU A 106 9.57 5.75 6.68
C LEU A 106 9.70 7.28 6.83
N PRO A 107 10.38 7.76 7.89
CA PRO A 107 10.76 9.16 7.99
C PRO A 107 11.72 9.58 6.84
N PRO A 108 11.90 10.88 6.58
CA PRO A 108 12.82 11.36 5.54
C PRO A 108 14.26 10.88 5.72
N VAL A 109 14.68 10.68 6.96
CA VAL A 109 15.97 10.11 7.36
C VAL A 109 15.71 9.00 8.36
N VAL A 110 16.30 7.83 8.15
CA VAL A 110 16.05 6.61 8.91
C VAL A 110 17.35 5.87 9.18
N SER A 111 17.46 5.25 10.34
CA SER A 111 18.48 4.23 10.60
C SER A 111 17.87 2.84 10.38
N LEU A 112 18.63 1.87 9.87
CA LEU A 112 18.09 0.53 9.56
C LEU A 112 17.43 -0.14 10.77
N SER A 113 17.95 0.10 11.98
CA SER A 113 17.34 -0.42 13.21
C SER A 113 15.98 0.20 13.56
N ASP A 114 15.59 1.33 12.95
CA ASP A 114 14.24 1.92 13.16
C ASP A 114 13.13 1.04 12.58
N LEU A 115 13.45 0.21 11.57
CA LEU A 115 12.51 -0.75 10.97
C LEU A 115 12.16 -1.88 11.94
N SER A 116 12.99 -2.11 12.96
CA SER A 116 12.81 -3.14 13.97
C SER A 116 11.77 -2.80 15.04
N ARG A 117 11.09 -1.65 14.92
CA ARG A 117 9.97 -1.33 15.82
C ARG A 117 8.81 -2.30 15.54
N HIS A 118 8.49 -3.13 16.52
CA HIS A 118 7.41 -4.10 16.40
C HIS A 118 6.08 -3.44 16.04
N ASN A 119 5.38 -4.05 15.08
CA ASN A 119 4.13 -3.59 14.47
C ASN A 119 4.21 -2.26 13.71
N PHE A 120 5.40 -1.76 13.41
CA PHE A 120 5.59 -0.69 12.42
C PHE A 120 5.79 -1.28 11.02
N ILE A 121 6.85 -2.07 10.85
CA ILE A 121 7.13 -2.89 9.67
C ILE A 121 7.48 -4.31 10.15
N GLU A 122 8.37 -4.42 11.13
CA GLU A 122 8.66 -5.68 11.83
C GLU A 122 7.39 -6.29 12.42
N HIS A 123 7.26 -7.60 12.27
CA HIS A 123 6.12 -8.37 12.73
C HIS A 123 6.48 -9.85 13.03
N ASP A 124 5.60 -10.50 13.81
CA ASP A 124 5.62 -11.95 14.01
C ASP A 124 5.48 -12.70 12.67
N VAL A 125 5.82 -14.00 12.64
CA VAL A 125 5.69 -14.84 11.43
C VAL A 125 6.69 -14.46 10.32
N SER A 126 7.82 -13.86 10.70
CA SER A 126 8.97 -13.66 9.80
C SER A 126 9.55 -15.01 9.33
N LEU A 127 10.07 -15.05 8.10
CA LEU A 127 10.63 -16.27 7.49
C LEU A 127 11.87 -16.80 8.23
N VAL A 128 12.76 -15.90 8.64
CA VAL A 128 14.09 -16.26 9.19
C VAL A 128 14.46 -15.51 10.48
N HIS A 129 13.51 -14.75 11.04
CA HIS A 129 13.68 -14.06 12.32
C HIS A 129 12.67 -14.59 13.34
N GLU A 130 13.09 -14.69 14.60
CA GLU A 130 12.19 -15.02 15.69
C GLU A 130 11.23 -13.88 16.01
N ASP A 131 10.06 -14.26 16.52
CA ASP A 131 9.06 -13.29 16.98
C ASP A 131 9.60 -12.46 18.14
N VAL A 132 9.18 -11.19 18.25
CA VAL A 132 9.69 -10.23 19.25
C VAL A 132 9.66 -10.74 20.69
N ALA A 133 8.70 -11.61 21.02
CA ALA A 133 8.52 -12.20 22.34
C ALA A 133 9.72 -13.05 22.81
N PHE A 134 10.54 -13.55 21.90
CA PHE A 134 11.74 -14.32 22.21
C PHE A 134 12.99 -13.44 22.45
N GLY A 135 12.87 -12.12 22.28
CA GLY A 135 13.86 -11.14 22.72
C GLY A 135 15.20 -11.14 21.96
N GLN A 136 15.32 -11.92 20.88
CA GLN A 136 16.48 -11.92 20.00
C GLN A 136 16.71 -10.53 19.42
N ASP A 137 17.97 -10.22 19.07
CA ASP A 137 18.26 -8.99 18.36
C ASP A 137 17.62 -9.04 16.95
N PRO A 138 16.82 -8.05 16.53
CA PRO A 138 16.14 -8.06 15.23
C PRO A 138 17.06 -8.17 14.01
N ALA A 139 18.35 -7.86 14.12
CA ALA A 139 19.33 -8.09 13.05
C ALA A 139 19.85 -9.54 12.99
N SER A 140 19.54 -10.38 13.98
CA SER A 140 20.00 -11.76 14.03
C SER A 140 19.10 -12.66 13.19
N ILE A 141 19.73 -13.50 12.37
CA ILE A 141 19.06 -14.58 11.64
C ILE A 141 18.94 -15.79 12.55
N ASP A 142 17.73 -16.33 12.68
CA ASP A 142 17.53 -17.58 13.40
C ASP A 142 17.91 -18.75 12.49
N ALA A 143 18.97 -19.47 12.87
CA ALA A 143 19.52 -20.55 12.06
C ALA A 143 18.54 -21.72 11.89
N ASN A 144 17.65 -21.98 12.87
CA ASN A 144 16.68 -23.07 12.75
C ASN A 144 15.58 -22.72 11.76
N LEU A 145 15.08 -21.47 11.79
CA LEU A 145 14.11 -20.99 10.82
C LEU A 145 14.69 -20.94 9.40
N ALA A 146 15.94 -20.46 9.26
CA ALA A 146 16.64 -20.47 7.98
C ALA A 146 16.82 -21.91 7.44
N ASN A 147 17.27 -22.84 8.28
CA ASN A 147 17.45 -24.24 7.87
C ASN A 147 16.11 -24.92 7.53
N ASP A 148 15.03 -24.64 8.27
CA ASP A 148 13.69 -25.13 7.94
C ASP A 148 13.23 -24.62 6.56
N LEU A 149 13.36 -23.32 6.29
CA LEU A 149 13.00 -22.75 4.99
C LEU A 149 13.82 -23.36 3.85
N LEU A 150 15.16 -23.40 3.98
CA LEU A 150 16.05 -23.92 2.94
C LEU A 150 15.87 -25.43 2.73
N GLY A 151 15.57 -26.18 3.80
CA GLY A 151 15.30 -27.62 3.75
C GLY A 151 14.00 -27.99 3.02
N ARG A 152 13.10 -27.04 2.80
CA ARG A 152 11.87 -27.25 2.01
C ARG A 152 12.12 -27.26 0.50
N ALA A 153 13.33 -26.93 0.04
CA ALA A 153 13.63 -26.84 -1.38
C ALA A 153 13.41 -28.17 -2.13
N VAL A 154 12.70 -28.11 -3.25
CA VAL A 154 12.47 -29.25 -4.15
C VAL A 154 13.33 -29.07 -5.39
N GLY A 155 14.14 -30.08 -5.71
CA GLY A 155 15.09 -29.98 -6.83
C GLY A 155 16.11 -28.85 -6.67
N GLY A 156 16.47 -28.51 -5.43
CA GLY A 156 17.40 -27.42 -5.11
C GLY A 156 16.80 -26.02 -5.22
N ARG A 157 15.47 -25.88 -5.30
CA ARG A 157 14.78 -24.60 -5.50
C ARG A 157 13.65 -24.38 -4.52
N LEU A 158 13.43 -23.12 -4.15
CA LEU A 158 12.28 -22.66 -3.37
C LEU A 158 11.35 -21.88 -4.31
N GLY A 159 10.08 -22.27 -4.35
CA GLY A 159 9.03 -21.54 -5.04
C GLY A 159 7.91 -21.13 -4.09
N VAL A 160 6.78 -20.76 -4.68
CA VAL A 160 5.57 -20.34 -3.97
C VAL A 160 5.12 -21.35 -2.92
N GLN A 161 5.14 -22.65 -3.24
CA GLN A 161 4.62 -23.70 -2.36
C GLN A 161 5.53 -23.92 -1.15
N GLU A 162 6.84 -23.94 -1.37
CA GLU A 162 7.84 -24.14 -0.32
C GLU A 162 7.82 -22.96 0.67
N VAL A 163 7.78 -21.73 0.16
CA VAL A 163 7.68 -20.51 0.97
C VAL A 163 6.32 -20.44 1.70
N GLY A 164 5.22 -20.77 1.03
CA GLY A 164 3.89 -20.84 1.67
C GLY A 164 3.83 -21.87 2.79
N SER A 165 4.48 -23.02 2.60
CA SER A 165 4.59 -24.08 3.61
C SER A 165 5.43 -23.63 4.82
N ALA A 166 6.52 -22.92 4.61
CA ALA A 166 7.31 -22.31 5.69
C ALA A 166 6.48 -21.29 6.48
N LEU A 167 5.75 -20.41 5.80
CA LEU A 167 4.88 -19.44 6.47
C LEU A 167 3.74 -20.11 7.24
N ARG A 168 3.14 -21.17 6.70
CA ARG A 168 2.15 -21.98 7.43
C ARG A 168 2.72 -22.51 8.74
N PHE A 169 3.93 -23.07 8.70
CA PHE A 169 4.62 -23.54 9.91
C PHE A 169 4.85 -22.39 10.91
N ARG A 170 5.30 -21.23 10.44
CA ARG A 170 5.47 -20.03 11.29
C ARG A 170 4.15 -19.59 11.93
N LEU A 171 3.05 -19.64 11.19
CA LEU A 171 1.71 -19.29 11.69
C LEU A 171 1.24 -20.23 12.80
N GLU A 172 1.43 -21.54 12.60
CA GLU A 172 1.10 -22.55 13.60
C GLU A 172 1.94 -22.40 14.87
N ARG A 173 3.23 -22.04 14.72
CA ARG A 173 4.11 -21.74 15.86
C ARG A 173 3.68 -20.46 16.59
N CYS A 174 3.36 -19.41 15.86
CA CYS A 174 2.90 -18.14 16.41
C CYS A 174 1.57 -18.30 17.17
N ALA A 175 0.60 -19.05 16.61
CA ALA A 175 -0.69 -19.30 17.25
C ALA A 175 -0.59 -20.06 18.58
N ARG A 176 0.48 -20.84 18.80
CA ARG A 176 0.75 -21.57 20.05
C ARG A 176 1.56 -20.75 21.07
N LYS A 177 1.99 -19.54 20.70
CA LYS A 177 2.81 -18.67 21.55
C LYS A 177 1.99 -18.18 22.75
N PRO A 178 2.46 -18.38 24.01
CA PRO A 178 1.71 -17.97 25.20
C PRO A 178 1.40 -16.47 25.28
N THR A 179 2.23 -15.64 24.66
CA THR A 179 2.05 -14.18 24.60
C THR A 179 1.06 -13.71 23.52
N GLY A 180 0.46 -14.66 22.77
CA GLY A 180 -0.43 -14.37 21.65
C GLY A 180 0.32 -14.08 20.35
N CYS A 181 -0.38 -14.22 19.22
CA CYS A 181 0.18 -14.01 17.88
C CYS A 181 -0.31 -12.69 17.29
N THR A 182 0.59 -11.82 16.83
CA THR A 182 0.20 -10.60 16.10
C THR A 182 0.27 -10.85 14.60
N PHE A 183 -0.85 -11.27 13.99
CA PHE A 183 -0.92 -11.56 12.56
C PHE A 183 -2.21 -11.04 11.90
N GLY A 184 -2.47 -9.74 12.06
CA GLY A 184 -3.61 -9.04 11.45
C GLY A 184 -3.42 -8.75 9.96
N THR A 185 -4.37 -8.04 9.36
CA THR A 185 -4.36 -7.70 7.92
C THR A 185 -3.08 -6.99 7.47
N ASN A 186 -2.54 -6.09 8.31
CA ASN A 186 -1.31 -5.38 8.02
C ASN A 186 -0.11 -6.35 7.95
N GLN A 187 0.04 -7.20 8.96
CA GLN A 187 1.11 -8.22 9.02
C GLN A 187 0.99 -9.20 7.86
N GLN A 188 -0.20 -9.72 7.58
CA GLN A 188 -0.46 -10.58 6.40
C GLN A 188 0.03 -9.92 5.11
N THR A 189 -0.31 -8.64 4.92
CA THR A 189 0.08 -7.92 3.72
C THR A 189 1.59 -7.76 3.59
N ILE A 190 2.27 -7.42 4.69
CA ILE A 190 3.73 -7.27 4.71
C ILE A 190 4.38 -8.63 4.46
N THR A 191 4.02 -9.67 5.21
CA THR A 191 4.57 -11.03 5.10
C THR A 191 4.47 -11.59 3.69
N PHE A 192 3.30 -11.52 3.05
CA PHE A 192 3.13 -12.08 1.71
C PHE A 192 3.82 -11.24 0.63
N ARG A 193 3.96 -9.92 0.83
CA ARG A 193 4.76 -9.06 -0.05
C ARG A 193 6.26 -9.26 0.14
N GLU A 194 6.74 -9.56 1.34
CA GLU A 194 8.13 -9.93 1.60
C GLU A 194 8.48 -11.27 0.95
N ALA A 195 7.60 -12.27 1.06
CA ALA A 195 7.74 -13.54 0.35
C ALA A 195 7.77 -13.34 -1.18
N ALA A 196 6.89 -12.47 -1.70
CA ALA A 196 6.91 -12.09 -3.11
C ALA A 196 8.23 -11.41 -3.51
N SER A 197 8.75 -10.51 -2.66
CA SER A 197 10.03 -9.84 -2.88
C SER A 197 11.18 -10.83 -2.94
N PHE A 198 11.23 -11.75 -1.99
CA PHE A 198 12.23 -12.81 -1.91
C PHE A 198 12.25 -13.65 -3.19
N LEU A 199 11.08 -14.11 -3.64
CA LEU A 199 10.98 -14.93 -4.85
C LEU A 199 11.30 -14.12 -6.12
N ARG A 200 10.74 -12.91 -6.28
CA ARG A 200 10.83 -12.16 -7.54
C ARG A 200 12.14 -11.40 -7.73
N LEU A 201 12.72 -10.86 -6.66
CA LEU A 201 13.94 -10.07 -6.78
C LEU A 201 15.16 -10.99 -6.90
N PHE A 202 15.15 -12.14 -6.22
CA PHE A 202 16.27 -13.06 -6.18
C PHE A 202 16.07 -14.33 -7.02
N GLY A 203 14.87 -14.55 -7.55
CA GLY A 203 14.58 -15.56 -8.57
C GLY A 203 15.05 -15.12 -9.95
N GLY A 204 15.70 -16.02 -10.68
CA GLY A 204 16.29 -15.73 -11.99
C GLY A 204 15.29 -15.09 -12.97
N ASN A 205 15.67 -13.97 -13.58
CA ASN A 205 14.84 -13.18 -14.50
C ASN A 205 13.47 -12.74 -13.95
N GLY A 206 13.29 -12.64 -12.63
CA GLY A 206 12.00 -12.25 -12.04
C GLY A 206 10.99 -13.41 -11.94
N ALA A 207 11.46 -14.66 -12.02
CA ALA A 207 10.63 -15.84 -11.78
C ALA A 207 10.18 -15.92 -10.31
N GLU A 208 9.20 -16.78 -10.02
CA GLU A 208 8.73 -17.05 -8.64
C GLU A 208 9.48 -18.21 -7.99
N VAL A 209 10.73 -18.40 -8.38
CA VAL A 209 11.55 -19.53 -7.96
C VAL A 209 12.99 -19.05 -7.79
N ILE A 210 13.59 -19.42 -6.66
CA ILE A 210 14.96 -19.08 -6.30
C ILE A 210 15.76 -20.36 -6.05
N ASP A 211 17.00 -20.43 -6.55
CA ASP A 211 17.92 -21.51 -6.23
C ASP A 211 18.30 -21.43 -4.73
N VAL A 212 18.34 -22.58 -4.05
CA VAL A 212 18.53 -22.63 -2.58
C VAL A 212 19.86 -22.01 -2.14
N SER A 213 20.90 -22.08 -2.98
CA SER A 213 22.18 -21.41 -2.74
C SER A 213 22.06 -19.88 -2.78
N PHE A 214 21.22 -19.35 -3.67
CA PHE A 214 20.92 -17.91 -3.71
C PHE A 214 20.09 -17.50 -2.50
N ALA A 215 19.12 -18.32 -2.10
CA ALA A 215 18.35 -18.10 -0.89
C ALA A 215 19.24 -18.06 0.36
N HIS A 216 20.19 -18.99 0.49
CA HIS A 216 21.15 -19.00 1.61
C HIS A 216 22.02 -17.73 1.61
N SER A 217 22.67 -17.41 0.48
CA SER A 217 23.51 -16.20 0.36
C SER A 217 22.71 -14.94 0.70
N PHE A 218 21.47 -14.84 0.26
CA PHE A 218 20.65 -13.65 0.48
C PHE A 218 20.11 -13.55 1.92
N LEU A 219 19.46 -14.61 2.43
CA LEU A 219 18.79 -14.56 3.73
C LEU A 219 19.76 -14.73 4.89
N VAL A 220 20.74 -15.62 4.76
CA VAL A 220 21.65 -15.99 5.85
C VAL A 220 22.88 -15.10 5.84
N GLU A 221 23.50 -14.92 4.67
CA GLU A 221 24.73 -14.12 4.54
C GLU A 221 24.46 -12.64 4.23
N GLU A 222 23.22 -12.26 3.89
CA GLU A 222 22.85 -10.91 3.49
C GLU A 222 23.82 -10.36 2.44
N ARG A 223 24.01 -11.19 1.40
CA ARG A 223 24.98 -11.02 0.33
C ARG A 223 24.30 -11.22 -1.01
N ILE A 224 24.62 -10.35 -1.98
CA ILE A 224 24.21 -10.57 -3.38
C ILE A 224 24.86 -11.88 -3.85
N PRO A 225 24.06 -12.90 -4.27
CA PRO A 225 24.62 -14.21 -4.58
C PRO A 225 25.58 -14.16 -5.77
N ALA A 226 26.66 -14.96 -5.70
CA ALA A 226 27.56 -15.10 -6.83
C ALA A 226 26.83 -15.73 -8.03
N GLY A 227 26.97 -15.13 -9.21
CA GLY A 227 26.28 -15.57 -10.42
C GLY A 227 24.81 -15.12 -10.51
N TRP A 228 24.28 -14.44 -9.50
CA TRP A 228 22.98 -13.79 -9.61
C TRP A 228 23.06 -12.58 -10.54
N SER A 229 22.07 -12.45 -11.41
CA SER A 229 21.81 -11.24 -12.18
C SER A 229 20.49 -10.65 -11.75
N ARG A 230 20.43 -9.33 -11.58
CA ARG A 230 19.16 -8.63 -11.33
C ARG A 230 18.10 -8.99 -12.39
N PRO A 231 16.81 -8.98 -12.03
CA PRO A 231 15.73 -9.19 -13.00
C PRO A 231 15.93 -8.33 -14.25
N GLN A 232 15.84 -8.92 -15.44
CA GLN A 232 16.00 -8.16 -16.70
C GLN A 232 14.76 -7.33 -17.00
N ARG A 233 13.57 -7.89 -16.72
CA ARG A 233 12.33 -7.14 -16.70
C ARG A 233 12.19 -6.44 -15.35
N THR A 234 11.83 -5.16 -15.38
CA THR A 234 11.53 -4.40 -14.17
C THR A 234 10.38 -5.07 -13.42
N VAL A 235 10.59 -5.31 -12.12
CA VAL A 235 9.63 -5.95 -11.24
C VAL A 235 8.65 -4.90 -10.72
N THR A 236 7.36 -5.11 -10.99
CA THR A 236 6.30 -4.13 -10.71
C THR A 236 5.56 -4.46 -9.41
N ASP A 237 4.78 -3.50 -8.92
CA ASP A 237 3.88 -3.76 -7.78
C ASP A 237 2.83 -4.85 -8.10
N SER A 238 2.39 -4.95 -9.36
CA SER A 238 1.46 -5.99 -9.79
C SER A 238 2.09 -7.39 -9.75
N ASP A 239 3.38 -7.53 -10.07
CA ASP A 239 4.11 -8.80 -9.91
C ASP A 239 4.11 -9.23 -8.45
N PHE A 240 4.37 -8.29 -7.53
CA PHE A 240 4.38 -8.54 -6.10
C PHE A 240 3.01 -8.97 -5.58
N VAL A 241 1.94 -8.25 -5.95
CA VAL A 241 0.57 -8.60 -5.53
C VAL A 241 0.17 -9.98 -6.04
N ALA A 242 0.47 -10.30 -7.30
CA ALA A 242 0.15 -11.60 -7.88
C ALA A 242 0.87 -12.75 -7.17
N THR A 243 2.17 -12.57 -6.89
CA THR A 243 3.00 -13.56 -6.17
C THR A 243 2.55 -13.70 -4.72
N ALA A 244 2.28 -12.59 -4.03
CA ALA A 244 1.83 -12.57 -2.65
C ALA A 244 0.51 -13.34 -2.47
N ASN A 245 -0.44 -13.16 -3.39
CA ASN A 245 -1.70 -13.91 -3.39
C ASN A 245 -1.48 -15.42 -3.54
N ARG A 246 -0.56 -15.83 -4.42
CA ARG A 246 -0.21 -17.24 -4.61
C ARG A 246 0.45 -17.84 -3.36
N VAL A 247 1.36 -17.11 -2.72
CA VAL A 247 2.00 -17.55 -1.46
C VAL A 247 0.95 -17.65 -0.35
N ALA A 248 0.06 -16.66 -0.25
CA ALA A 248 -1.04 -16.67 0.72
C ALA A 248 -1.92 -17.92 0.56
N GLN A 249 -2.31 -18.26 -0.67
CA GLN A 249 -3.05 -19.49 -0.97
C GLN A 249 -2.26 -20.75 -0.57
N ALA A 250 -0.95 -20.79 -0.86
CA ALA A 250 -0.08 -21.91 -0.52
C ALA A 250 0.09 -22.15 0.99
N THR A 251 -0.20 -21.16 1.84
CA THR A 251 -0.26 -21.40 3.30
C THR A 251 -1.42 -22.33 3.70
N GLY A 252 -2.45 -22.46 2.85
CA GLY A 252 -3.67 -23.20 3.14
C GLY A 252 -4.54 -22.59 4.24
N LEU A 253 -4.25 -21.35 4.68
CA LEU A 253 -5.11 -20.59 5.60
C LEU A 253 -6.36 -20.05 4.92
N PHE A 254 -6.27 -19.77 3.63
CA PHE A 254 -7.38 -19.39 2.78
C PHE A 254 -7.70 -20.62 1.93
N GLY A 255 -8.60 -21.49 2.43
CA GLY A 255 -8.93 -22.74 1.76
C GLY A 255 -9.33 -22.54 0.29
N ASN A 256 -9.29 -23.62 -0.50
CA ASN A 256 -9.82 -23.68 -1.86
C ASN A 256 -11.34 -23.40 -1.86
N GLY A 257 -11.73 -22.15 -1.70
CA GLY A 257 -13.10 -21.70 -1.71
C GLY A 257 -13.55 -21.49 -3.15
N SER A 258 -14.16 -22.51 -3.74
CA SER A 258 -15.24 -22.27 -4.69
C SER A 258 -16.32 -21.39 -4.01
N PRO A 259 -17.00 -20.50 -4.75
CA PRO A 259 -17.74 -19.38 -4.18
C PRO A 259 -19.13 -19.78 -3.67
N HIS A 260 -19.25 -20.67 -2.68
CA HIS A 260 -20.52 -20.93 -1.98
C HIS A 260 -20.26 -21.70 -0.68
N GLU A 261 -19.97 -21.02 0.44
CA GLU A 261 -20.19 -21.59 1.79
C GLU A 261 -20.06 -20.57 2.96
N SER A 262 -20.60 -19.35 2.78
CA SER A 262 -20.64 -18.33 3.85
C SER A 262 -21.94 -18.31 4.67
N THR A 263 -22.69 -19.41 4.73
CA THR A 263 -24.06 -19.42 5.28
C THR A 263 -24.22 -20.00 6.71
N MET A 264 -23.16 -20.45 7.38
CA MET A 264 -23.31 -21.12 8.70
C MET A 264 -22.67 -20.42 9.91
N PHE A 265 -22.04 -19.26 9.73
CA PHE A 265 -21.51 -18.46 10.86
C PHE A 265 -22.39 -17.25 11.21
N VAL A 266 -23.22 -16.80 10.28
CA VAL A 266 -24.07 -15.60 10.41
C VAL A 266 -25.25 -15.82 11.39
N LYS A 267 -25.74 -17.06 11.55
CA LYS A 267 -26.95 -17.32 12.36
C LYS A 267 -26.72 -17.35 13.89
N LYS A 268 -25.49 -17.54 14.38
CA LYS A 268 -25.21 -17.57 15.83
C LYS A 268 -24.78 -16.22 16.42
N VAL A 269 -24.29 -15.29 15.61
CA VAL A 269 -23.87 -13.95 16.08
C VAL A 269 -25.04 -12.96 16.10
N LEU A 270 -26.06 -13.15 15.25
CA LEU A 270 -27.24 -12.28 15.19
C LEU A 270 -28.19 -12.40 16.40
N ALA A 271 -28.04 -13.41 17.26
CA ALA A 271 -28.88 -13.58 18.45
C ALA A 271 -28.33 -12.89 19.72
N LEU A 272 -27.11 -12.34 19.69
CA LEU A 272 -26.45 -11.76 20.88
C LEU A 272 -26.32 -10.22 20.84
N LEU A 273 -26.79 -9.56 19.76
CA LEU A 273 -26.75 -8.09 19.62
C LEU A 273 -28.14 -7.42 19.75
N ALA A 274 -29.12 -8.12 20.32
CA ALA A 274 -30.48 -7.60 20.50
C ALA A 274 -30.68 -6.75 21.77
N LEU A 275 -29.66 -6.47 22.58
CA LEU A 275 -29.79 -5.61 23.76
C LEU A 275 -28.61 -4.63 23.88
N THR A 276 -28.74 -3.48 23.21
CA THR A 276 -28.33 -2.13 23.67
C THR A 276 -28.50 -1.16 22.50
N ALA A 277 -29.76 -0.80 22.21
CA ALA A 277 -30.06 0.38 21.41
C ALA A 277 -30.18 1.58 22.38
N ILE A 278 -29.08 2.29 22.61
CA ILE A 278 -29.16 3.69 23.04
C ILE A 278 -28.97 4.51 21.77
N ALA A 279 -30.09 5.00 21.25
CA ALA A 279 -30.13 5.97 20.17
C ALA A 279 -29.37 7.22 20.61
N SER A 280 -28.17 7.42 20.07
CA SER A 280 -27.58 8.76 20.01
C SER A 280 -28.14 9.42 18.76
N VAL A 281 -29.27 10.09 18.92
CA VAL A 281 -29.75 11.06 17.94
C VAL A 281 -28.73 12.18 17.91
N VAL A 282 -27.79 12.14 16.96
CA VAL A 282 -26.97 13.33 16.65
C VAL A 282 -27.93 14.31 15.97
N PRO A 283 -28.16 15.51 16.54
CA PRO A 283 -29.02 16.48 15.88
C PRO A 283 -28.40 16.86 14.55
N VAL A 284 -29.15 16.64 13.47
CA VAL A 284 -28.91 17.30 12.19
C VAL A 284 -29.22 18.77 12.46
N ILE A 285 -28.18 19.56 12.71
CA ILE A 285 -28.31 21.01 12.71
C ILE A 285 -28.49 21.39 11.24
N ASP A 286 -29.73 21.63 10.87
CA ASP A 286 -30.08 22.32 9.63
C ASP A 286 -29.31 23.64 9.58
N ALA A 287 -28.85 24.02 8.39
CA ALA A 287 -27.84 25.05 8.13
C ALA A 287 -28.18 26.42 8.73
N GLN A 288 -27.94 26.60 10.04
CA GLN A 288 -27.87 27.91 10.67
C GLN A 288 -26.53 28.55 10.26
N PRO A 289 -26.49 29.86 9.99
CA PRO A 289 -25.23 30.57 9.74
C PRO A 289 -24.36 30.53 11.01
N MET A 290 -23.52 29.50 11.10
CA MET A 290 -22.50 29.35 12.12
C MET A 290 -21.27 30.12 11.66
N ASN A 291 -20.68 30.93 12.53
CA ASN A 291 -19.44 31.60 12.17
C ASN A 291 -18.32 30.57 11.95
N VAL A 292 -17.35 30.92 11.10
CA VAL A 292 -16.22 30.06 10.72
C VAL A 292 -15.48 29.48 11.93
N GLN A 293 -15.26 30.28 12.97
CA GLN A 293 -14.46 29.85 14.13
C GLN A 293 -15.15 28.75 14.93
N ASP A 294 -16.47 28.84 15.09
CA ASP A 294 -17.25 27.83 15.79
C ASP A 294 -17.37 26.56 14.95
N ALA A 295 -17.56 26.70 13.63
CA ALA A 295 -17.55 25.58 12.70
C ALA A 295 -16.23 24.78 12.75
N LEU A 296 -15.07 25.46 12.87
CA LEU A 296 -13.77 24.81 13.00
C LEU A 296 -13.56 24.08 14.33
N ARG A 297 -14.30 24.45 15.38
CA ARG A 297 -14.22 23.85 16.73
C ARG A 297 -15.21 22.72 16.96
N LEU A 298 -16.10 22.45 15.99
CA LEU A 298 -17.09 21.38 16.14
C LEU A 298 -16.42 20.02 16.42
N PRO A 299 -16.93 19.23 17.38
CA PRO A 299 -16.41 17.91 17.70
C PRO A 299 -16.30 17.00 16.47
N VAL A 300 -15.33 16.08 16.48
CA VAL A 300 -15.20 15.07 15.42
C VAL A 300 -16.47 14.21 15.35
N GLY A 301 -16.99 13.99 14.15
CA GLY A 301 -18.25 13.31 13.88
C GLY A 301 -19.41 14.28 13.61
N THR A 302 -19.38 15.51 14.15
CA THR A 302 -20.42 16.51 13.90
C THR A 302 -20.36 17.00 12.46
N TYR A 303 -21.48 16.86 11.75
CA TYR A 303 -21.60 17.31 10.37
C TYR A 303 -21.71 18.84 10.29
N TYR A 304 -20.87 19.44 9.45
CA TYR A 304 -20.98 20.81 9.01
C TYR A 304 -20.44 20.91 7.59
N ARG A 305 -21.26 21.40 6.67
CA ARG A 305 -20.86 21.66 5.29
C ARG A 305 -20.75 23.16 5.05
N PRO A 306 -19.55 23.67 4.72
CA PRO A 306 -19.41 25.09 4.38
C PRO A 306 -20.08 25.36 3.03
N SER A 307 -20.56 26.59 2.83
CA SER A 307 -21.32 26.97 1.63
C SER A 307 -21.08 28.44 1.26
N GLY A 308 -21.58 28.84 0.10
CA GLY A 308 -21.48 30.23 -0.35
C GLY A 308 -20.04 30.70 -0.51
N THR A 309 -19.75 31.92 -0.06
CA THR A 309 -18.44 32.58 -0.24
C THR A 309 -17.35 32.08 0.71
N GLU A 310 -17.68 31.21 1.68
CA GLU A 310 -16.74 30.71 2.67
C GLU A 310 -15.97 29.46 2.21
N VAL A 311 -16.37 28.87 1.08
CA VAL A 311 -15.76 27.65 0.52
C VAL A 311 -15.41 27.83 -0.95
N SER A 312 -14.30 27.24 -1.37
CA SER A 312 -13.95 27.12 -2.78
C SER A 312 -13.15 25.85 -3.04
N GLY A 313 -13.29 25.30 -4.24
CA GLY A 313 -12.46 24.24 -4.79
C GLY A 313 -11.36 24.74 -5.71
N GLN A 314 -11.22 26.06 -5.89
CA GLN A 314 -10.16 26.64 -6.71
C GLN A 314 -8.78 26.42 -6.08
N ILE A 315 -7.80 26.04 -6.90
CA ILE A 315 -6.42 25.83 -6.46
C ILE A 315 -5.88 27.15 -5.92
N GLY A 316 -5.31 27.14 -4.71
CA GLY A 316 -4.77 28.32 -4.07
C GLY A 316 -5.81 29.31 -3.51
N ALA A 317 -7.10 28.94 -3.47
CA ALA A 317 -8.14 29.73 -2.82
C ALA A 317 -7.78 30.05 -1.36
N ARG A 318 -8.15 31.25 -0.90
CA ARG A 318 -7.92 31.74 0.47
C ARG A 318 -9.20 31.81 1.30
N THR A 319 -10.27 31.20 0.81
CA THR A 319 -11.53 31.08 1.55
C THR A 319 -11.30 30.31 2.86
N PRO A 320 -12.08 30.57 3.92
CA PRO A 320 -11.97 29.86 5.19
C PRO A 320 -11.94 28.33 5.07
N PHE A 321 -12.71 27.79 4.13
CA PHE A 321 -12.74 26.38 3.80
C PHE A 321 -12.29 26.16 2.36
N VAL A 322 -11.56 25.07 2.12
CA VAL A 322 -11.36 24.53 0.77
C VAL A 322 -11.88 23.10 0.68
N ARG A 323 -12.42 22.76 -0.47
CA ARG A 323 -12.95 21.43 -0.81
C ARG A 323 -12.40 20.99 -2.16
N SER A 324 -12.69 19.75 -2.53
CA SER A 324 -12.24 19.12 -3.78
C SER A 324 -13.44 18.65 -4.61
N PRO A 325 -13.24 18.13 -5.83
CA PRO A 325 -14.27 17.36 -6.53
C PRO A 325 -14.50 15.96 -5.93
N CYS A 326 -13.77 15.57 -4.87
CA CYS A 326 -13.86 14.25 -4.25
C CYS A 326 -14.83 14.24 -3.04
N PRO A 327 -16.01 13.63 -3.17
CA PRO A 327 -17.01 13.63 -2.09
C PRO A 327 -16.52 12.90 -0.84
N ALA A 328 -15.66 11.89 -0.97
CA ALA A 328 -15.12 11.14 0.16
C ALA A 328 -14.29 12.02 1.10
N LEU A 329 -13.32 12.77 0.57
CA LEU A 329 -12.47 13.61 1.39
C LEU A 329 -13.22 14.83 1.93
N ASN A 330 -14.15 15.37 1.14
CA ASN A 330 -15.02 16.45 1.60
C ASN A 330 -15.91 15.98 2.75
N THR A 331 -16.46 14.76 2.69
CA THR A 331 -17.21 14.14 3.79
C THR A 331 -16.36 14.01 5.06
N LEU A 332 -15.11 13.54 4.94
CA LEU A 332 -14.22 13.47 6.08
C LEU A 332 -13.95 14.84 6.71
N ALA A 333 -13.80 15.89 5.90
CA ALA A 333 -13.59 17.25 6.39
C ALA A 333 -14.86 17.85 7.02
N ASN A 334 -16.03 17.62 6.40
CA ASN A 334 -17.33 18.09 6.90
C ASN A 334 -17.70 17.47 8.26
N HIS A 335 -17.19 16.27 8.54
CA HIS A 335 -17.32 15.61 9.84
C HIS A 335 -16.10 15.80 10.77
N GLY A 336 -15.06 16.53 10.35
CA GLY A 336 -13.86 16.78 11.16
C GLY A 336 -12.97 15.55 11.38
N HIS A 337 -13.14 14.48 10.60
CA HIS A 337 -12.23 13.32 10.62
C HIS A 337 -10.87 13.61 9.98
N ILE A 338 -10.81 14.64 9.14
CA ILE A 338 -9.61 15.37 8.73
C ILE A 338 -9.84 16.86 9.02
N ALA A 339 -8.83 17.71 8.84
CA ALA A 339 -8.93 19.12 9.19
C ALA A 339 -10.12 19.80 8.47
N ARG A 340 -11.07 20.35 9.25
CA ARG A 340 -12.34 20.91 8.73
C ARG A 340 -12.14 22.00 7.68
N HIS A 341 -11.10 22.82 7.84
CA HIS A 341 -10.74 23.88 6.90
C HIS A 341 -10.28 23.34 5.52
N GLY A 342 -9.87 22.08 5.42
CA GLY A 342 -9.39 21.50 4.16
C GLY A 342 -8.02 22.00 3.68
N HIS A 343 -7.50 23.09 4.25
CA HIS A 343 -6.16 23.63 3.96
C HIS A 343 -5.01 22.81 4.56
N SER A 344 -3.88 22.70 3.85
CA SER A 344 -2.58 22.28 4.40
C SER A 344 -2.62 21.03 5.31
N ILE A 345 -3.44 20.05 4.95
CA ILE A 345 -3.54 18.77 5.63
C ILE A 345 -2.21 18.05 5.43
N ARG A 346 -1.46 17.88 6.52
CA ARG A 346 -0.18 17.17 6.49
C ARG A 346 -0.45 15.69 6.25
N ILE A 347 0.00 15.14 5.12
CA ILE A 347 -0.13 13.71 4.77
C ILE A 347 0.89 12.85 5.51
N ARG A 348 1.97 13.45 6.04
CA ARG A 348 2.92 12.75 6.93
C ARG A 348 2.30 12.27 8.24
N SER A 349 1.21 12.89 8.71
CA SER A 349 0.35 12.23 9.67
C SER A 349 -0.62 11.39 8.86
N THR A 350 -0.75 10.13 9.23
CA THR A 350 -1.56 9.11 8.57
C THR A 350 -3.08 9.42 8.59
N ALA A 351 -3.47 10.67 8.89
CA ALA A 351 -4.80 11.16 9.14
C ALA A 351 -5.79 10.88 8.01
N ILE A 352 -5.44 11.14 6.74
CA ILE A 352 -6.34 10.87 5.60
C ILE A 352 -6.57 9.36 5.45
N ARG A 353 -5.50 8.57 5.44
CA ARG A 353 -5.58 7.11 5.35
C ARG A 353 -6.37 6.53 6.51
N ASP A 354 -6.01 6.89 7.73
CA ASP A 354 -6.66 6.38 8.94
C ASP A 354 -8.11 6.85 9.01
N ALA A 355 -8.45 8.06 8.53
CA ALA A 355 -9.83 8.50 8.41
C ALA A 355 -10.61 7.67 7.38
N CYS A 356 -10.03 7.38 6.21
CA CYS A 356 -10.66 6.49 5.23
C CYS A 356 -10.89 5.08 5.78
N MET A 357 -9.91 4.53 6.51
CA MET A 357 -10.03 3.25 7.19
C MET A 357 -11.08 3.31 8.30
N ARG A 358 -11.07 4.32 9.17
CA ARG A 358 -12.01 4.44 10.29
C ARG A 358 -13.45 4.71 9.85
N VAL A 359 -13.66 5.56 8.86
CA VAL A 359 -15.00 6.00 8.44
C VAL A 359 -15.59 5.03 7.44
N PHE A 360 -14.89 4.77 6.33
CA PHE A 360 -15.41 3.95 5.23
C PHE A 360 -15.06 2.45 5.35
N ASN A 361 -14.30 2.07 6.38
CA ASN A 361 -13.73 0.73 6.53
C ASN A 361 -12.91 0.29 5.32
N LEU A 362 -12.12 1.19 4.72
CA LEU A 362 -11.20 0.76 3.67
C LEU A 362 -10.09 -0.11 4.27
N ASP A 363 -9.70 -1.13 3.52
CA ASP A 363 -8.47 -1.85 3.79
C ASP A 363 -7.26 -0.91 3.71
N PHE A 364 -6.21 -1.25 4.45
CA PHE A 364 -4.99 -0.44 4.52
C PHE A 364 -4.41 -0.18 3.13
N GLN A 365 -4.38 -1.17 2.23
CA GLN A 365 -3.79 -0.99 0.89
C GLN A 365 -4.63 -0.05 0.02
N VAL A 366 -5.95 -0.14 0.12
CA VAL A 366 -6.87 0.78 -0.59
C VAL A 366 -6.67 2.20 -0.06
N ALA A 367 -6.67 2.36 1.26
CA ALA A 367 -6.50 3.67 1.89
C ALA A 367 -5.10 4.27 1.64
N GLN A 368 -4.05 3.44 1.63
CA GLN A 368 -2.68 3.85 1.34
C GLN A 368 -2.51 4.21 -0.14
N GLY A 369 -3.15 3.46 -1.05
CA GLY A 369 -3.17 3.74 -2.48
C GLY A 369 -3.72 5.15 -2.76
N LEU A 370 -4.83 5.51 -2.11
CA LEU A 370 -5.47 6.82 -2.23
C LEU A 370 -4.55 7.99 -1.86
N ILE A 371 -3.64 7.81 -0.90
CA ILE A 371 -2.74 8.89 -0.45
C ILE A 371 -1.35 8.85 -1.07
N SER A 372 -0.97 7.76 -1.74
CA SER A 372 0.40 7.54 -2.24
C SER A 372 0.87 8.54 -3.31
N GLN A 373 -0.06 9.18 -4.02
CA GLN A 373 0.20 10.18 -5.06
C GLN A 373 -0.03 11.62 -4.57
N LEU A 374 -0.49 11.78 -3.33
CA LEU A 374 -0.83 13.10 -2.81
C LEU A 374 0.42 13.79 -2.25
N PRO A 375 0.55 15.12 -2.41
CA PRO A 375 1.68 15.87 -1.88
C PRO A 375 1.73 15.78 -0.34
N PRO A 376 2.93 15.84 0.28
CA PRO A 376 3.10 15.66 1.74
C PRO A 376 2.33 16.69 2.59
N ILE A 377 1.95 17.81 1.99
CA ILE A 377 0.99 18.79 2.51
C ILE A 377 -0.03 18.97 1.40
N LEU A 378 -1.30 18.74 1.71
CA LEU A 378 -2.40 18.78 0.76
C LEU A 378 -3.46 19.78 1.24
N SER A 379 -3.78 20.77 0.44
CA SER A 379 -5.08 21.41 0.51
C SER A 379 -6.07 20.61 -0.33
N LEU A 380 -7.31 20.43 0.12
CA LEU A 380 -8.28 19.63 -0.66
C LEU A 380 -8.46 20.18 -2.09
N SER A 381 -8.41 21.49 -2.27
CA SER A 381 -8.49 22.13 -3.60
C SER A 381 -7.31 21.80 -4.52
N ASP A 382 -6.19 21.26 -4.03
CA ASP A 382 -5.09 20.80 -4.89
C ASP A 382 -5.53 19.62 -5.79
N LEU A 383 -6.57 18.89 -5.39
CA LEU A 383 -7.16 17.81 -6.18
C LEU A 383 -7.96 18.29 -7.38
N SER A 384 -8.31 19.58 -7.43
CA SER A 384 -9.01 20.22 -8.52
C SER A 384 -8.13 20.49 -9.74
N ARG A 385 -6.85 20.08 -9.71
CA ARG A 385 -5.99 20.13 -10.88
C ARG A 385 -6.52 19.17 -11.94
N HIS A 386 -6.99 19.74 -13.04
CA HIS A 386 -7.53 18.95 -14.16
C HIS A 386 -6.52 17.94 -14.67
N ASN A 387 -7.01 16.72 -14.93
CA ASN A 387 -6.25 15.54 -15.32
C ASN A 387 -5.23 15.04 -14.28
N PHE A 388 -5.35 15.46 -13.01
CA PHE A 388 -4.64 14.83 -11.89
C PHE A 388 -5.52 13.80 -11.18
N ILE A 389 -6.65 14.25 -10.63
CA ILE A 389 -7.74 13.39 -10.14
C ILE A 389 -9.05 13.91 -10.69
N GLU A 390 -9.23 15.24 -10.67
CA GLU A 390 -10.32 15.91 -11.38
C GLU A 390 -10.28 15.61 -12.89
N HIS A 391 -11.45 15.31 -13.45
CA HIS A 391 -11.64 14.99 -14.85
C HIS A 391 -13.08 15.27 -15.30
N ASP A 392 -13.27 15.40 -16.63
CA ASP A 392 -14.59 15.51 -17.23
C ASP A 392 -15.42 14.23 -17.03
N VAL A 393 -16.73 14.29 -17.27
CA VAL A 393 -17.66 13.14 -17.11
C VAL A 393 -17.87 12.74 -15.63
N SER A 394 -17.61 13.66 -14.69
CA SER A 394 -18.09 13.51 -13.31
C SER A 394 -19.62 13.44 -13.26
N LEU A 395 -20.17 12.64 -12.34
CA LEU A 395 -21.62 12.51 -12.18
C LEU A 395 -22.30 13.75 -11.62
N VAL A 396 -21.58 14.53 -10.81
CA VAL A 396 -22.18 15.64 -10.04
C VAL A 396 -21.39 16.94 -10.13
N HIS A 397 -20.21 16.93 -10.76
CA HIS A 397 -19.43 18.14 -11.02
C HIS A 397 -19.46 18.48 -12.51
N ALA A 398 -19.51 19.78 -12.81
CA ALA A 398 -19.39 20.27 -14.18
C ALA A 398 -17.97 20.02 -14.71
N ASP A 399 -17.87 19.80 -16.02
CA ASP A 399 -16.58 19.70 -16.72
C ASP A 399 -15.82 21.04 -16.65
N LEU A 400 -14.50 20.99 -16.77
CA LEU A 400 -13.61 22.16 -16.55
C LEU A 400 -14.00 23.40 -17.36
N ASP A 401 -14.39 23.20 -18.63
CA ASP A 401 -14.69 24.27 -19.57
C ASP A 401 -15.99 25.06 -19.27
N GLN A 402 -16.78 24.61 -18.29
CA GLN A 402 -17.99 25.30 -17.84
C GLN A 402 -17.70 26.40 -16.81
N GLY A 403 -16.46 26.50 -16.32
CA GLY A 403 -16.02 27.58 -15.44
C GLY A 403 -16.67 27.59 -14.04
N GLN A 404 -17.33 26.51 -13.65
CA GLN A 404 -17.84 26.34 -12.29
C GLN A 404 -16.70 26.07 -11.31
N ASP A 405 -16.91 26.37 -10.03
CA ASP A 405 -15.97 25.96 -9.00
C ASP A 405 -15.86 24.42 -8.99
N PRO A 406 -14.66 23.83 -9.07
CA PRO A 406 -14.49 22.37 -9.18
C PRO A 406 -15.09 21.57 -8.02
N ALA A 407 -15.22 22.16 -6.83
CA ALA A 407 -15.84 21.50 -5.68
C ALA A 407 -17.36 21.70 -5.62
N ALA A 408 -17.93 22.57 -6.47
CA ALA A 408 -19.36 22.81 -6.49
C ALA A 408 -20.09 21.60 -7.10
N VAL A 409 -21.12 21.14 -6.41
CA VAL A 409 -22.05 20.14 -6.94
C VAL A 409 -23.03 20.86 -7.88
N ASP A 410 -23.07 20.44 -9.14
CA ASP A 410 -24.04 20.93 -10.11
C ASP A 410 -25.41 20.30 -9.82
N PRO A 411 -26.44 21.12 -9.51
CA PRO A 411 -27.74 20.60 -9.10
C PRO A 411 -28.47 19.85 -10.22
N ASN A 412 -28.23 20.20 -11.50
CA ASN A 412 -28.86 19.53 -12.63
C ASN A 412 -28.23 18.16 -12.88
N LEU A 413 -26.89 18.08 -12.79
CA LEU A 413 -26.18 16.81 -12.90
C LEU A 413 -26.54 15.87 -11.75
N ALA A 414 -26.59 16.39 -10.52
CA ALA A 414 -27.06 15.64 -9.36
C ALA A 414 -28.51 15.16 -9.52
N ALA A 415 -29.41 16.00 -10.04
CA ALA A 415 -30.79 15.61 -10.30
C ALA A 415 -30.89 14.52 -11.39
N ASP A 416 -30.13 14.62 -12.48
CA ASP A 416 -30.10 13.59 -13.53
C ASP A 416 -29.57 12.26 -13.00
N ALA A 417 -28.43 12.28 -12.28
CA ALA A 417 -27.82 11.06 -11.76
C ALA A 417 -28.73 10.36 -10.74
N LEU A 418 -29.27 11.10 -9.77
CA LEU A 418 -30.14 10.53 -8.73
C LEU A 418 -31.54 10.17 -9.26
N GLY A 419 -32.07 10.92 -10.22
CA GLY A 419 -33.38 10.69 -10.83
C GLY A 419 -33.46 9.42 -11.68
N ARG A 420 -32.32 8.84 -12.04
CA ARG A 420 -32.23 7.55 -12.75
C ARG A 420 -32.45 6.34 -11.84
N ALA A 421 -32.57 6.52 -10.53
CA ALA A 421 -32.75 5.43 -9.58
C ALA A 421 -34.02 4.61 -9.87
N THR A 422 -33.88 3.29 -9.93
CA THR A 422 -35.00 2.36 -10.07
C THR A 422 -35.38 1.85 -8.68
N ASN A 423 -36.65 1.98 -8.28
CA ASN A 423 -37.13 1.60 -6.94
C ASN A 423 -36.31 2.21 -5.79
N GLY A 424 -35.87 3.46 -5.96
CA GLY A 424 -35.05 4.17 -4.97
C GLY A 424 -33.60 3.71 -4.89
N MET A 425 -33.12 2.90 -5.84
CA MET A 425 -31.78 2.33 -5.86
C MET A 425 -31.00 2.74 -7.12
N LEU A 426 -29.73 3.07 -6.94
CA LEU A 426 -28.74 3.27 -7.99
C LEU A 426 -27.85 2.03 -8.07
N GLY A 427 -28.06 1.22 -9.10
CA GLY A 427 -27.20 0.10 -9.46
C GLY A 427 -26.23 0.46 -10.59
N VAL A 428 -25.56 -0.57 -11.11
CA VAL A 428 -24.62 -0.47 -12.23
C VAL A 428 -25.28 0.19 -13.46
N ASN A 429 -26.51 -0.21 -13.79
CA ASN A 429 -27.17 0.24 -15.01
C ASN A 429 -27.63 1.70 -14.93
N GLU A 430 -28.16 2.12 -13.78
CA GLU A 430 -28.58 3.49 -13.52
C GLU A 430 -27.38 4.46 -13.56
N ILE A 431 -26.28 4.09 -12.88
CA ILE A 431 -25.01 4.83 -12.93
C ILE A 431 -24.47 4.89 -14.36
N ALA A 432 -24.43 3.76 -15.06
CA ALA A 432 -23.96 3.72 -16.44
C ALA A 432 -24.83 4.56 -17.40
N ALA A 433 -26.14 4.65 -17.15
CA ALA A 433 -27.02 5.53 -17.93
C ALA A 433 -26.68 7.01 -17.71
N ALA A 434 -26.39 7.42 -16.47
CA ALA A 434 -25.92 8.77 -16.16
C ALA A 434 -24.58 9.06 -16.84
N LEU A 435 -23.60 8.15 -16.71
CA LEU A 435 -22.29 8.30 -17.34
C LEU A 435 -22.35 8.35 -18.87
N ARG A 436 -23.25 7.59 -19.51
CA ARG A 436 -23.47 7.69 -20.96
C ARG A 436 -24.00 9.07 -21.37
N SER A 437 -24.92 9.64 -20.58
CA SER A 437 -25.42 11.01 -20.80
C SER A 437 -24.28 12.04 -20.68
N ARG A 438 -23.47 11.92 -19.62
CA ARG A 438 -22.30 12.77 -19.40
C ARG A 438 -21.28 12.63 -20.53
N LEU A 439 -20.99 11.42 -20.97
CA LEU A 439 -20.06 11.15 -22.07
C LEU A 439 -20.57 11.73 -23.41
N ALA A 440 -21.87 11.59 -23.70
CA ALA A 440 -22.47 12.16 -24.90
C ALA A 440 -22.34 13.69 -24.92
N PHE A 441 -22.60 14.36 -23.79
CA PHE A 441 -22.36 15.79 -23.64
C PHE A 441 -20.88 16.15 -23.78
N CYS A 442 -19.99 15.36 -23.17
CA CYS A 442 -18.55 15.56 -23.27
C CYS A 442 -18.07 15.50 -24.74
N GLN A 443 -18.63 14.59 -25.53
CA GLN A 443 -18.31 14.43 -26.95
C GLN A 443 -18.78 15.59 -27.85
N THR A 444 -19.71 16.45 -27.40
CA THR A 444 -20.12 17.64 -28.20
C THR A 444 -19.09 18.77 -28.14
N LYS A 445 -18.04 18.63 -27.33
CA LYS A 445 -17.03 19.65 -27.04
C LYS A 445 -15.65 19.01 -26.88
N ARG A 446 -14.63 19.84 -26.59
CA ARG A 446 -13.30 19.30 -26.25
C ARG A 446 -13.37 18.70 -24.85
N CYS A 447 -13.12 17.42 -24.76
CA CYS A 447 -13.31 16.61 -23.56
C CYS A 447 -12.12 15.69 -23.34
N THR A 448 -11.70 15.52 -22.09
CA THR A 448 -10.70 14.54 -21.70
C THR A 448 -11.36 13.35 -21.02
N PHE A 449 -11.51 12.24 -21.76
CA PHE A 449 -12.04 10.98 -21.21
C PHE A 449 -11.25 9.75 -21.70
N GLY A 450 -9.93 9.83 -21.52
CA GLY A 450 -8.99 8.76 -21.88
C GLY A 450 -9.02 7.57 -20.93
N PRO A 451 -8.13 6.58 -21.13
CA PRO A 451 -8.02 5.40 -20.26
C PRO A 451 -7.89 5.74 -18.78
N THR A 452 -7.18 6.83 -18.50
CA THR A 452 -6.93 7.36 -17.17
C THR A 452 -8.20 7.85 -16.48
N GLN A 453 -8.92 8.77 -17.14
CA GLN A 453 -10.17 9.32 -16.63
C GLN A 453 -11.23 8.24 -16.49
N GLN A 454 -11.33 7.34 -17.48
CA GLN A 454 -12.19 6.16 -17.39
C GLN A 454 -11.90 5.34 -16.13
N SER A 455 -10.62 5.06 -15.86
CA SER A 455 -10.23 4.29 -14.69
C SER A 455 -10.68 5.00 -13.40
N ILE A 456 -10.47 6.33 -13.29
CA ILE A 456 -10.91 7.15 -12.15
C ILE A 456 -12.42 7.05 -11.97
N THR A 457 -13.17 7.43 -13.00
CA THR A 457 -14.64 7.46 -13.00
C THR A 457 -15.23 6.13 -12.56
N PHE A 458 -14.80 5.02 -13.15
CA PHE A 458 -15.40 3.72 -12.83
C PHE A 458 -15.02 3.23 -11.43
N SER A 459 -13.86 3.64 -10.91
CA SER A 459 -13.47 3.29 -9.54
C SER A 459 -14.17 4.15 -8.50
N GLU A 460 -14.44 5.42 -8.78
CA GLU A 460 -15.31 6.25 -7.94
C GLU A 460 -16.70 5.61 -7.82
N MET A 461 -17.24 5.10 -8.93
CA MET A 461 -18.54 4.42 -8.92
C MET A 461 -18.47 3.08 -8.18
N SER A 462 -17.35 2.35 -8.31
CA SER A 462 -17.15 1.14 -7.50
C SER A 462 -17.13 1.44 -6.00
N PHE A 463 -16.58 2.59 -5.60
CA PHE A 463 -16.60 3.02 -4.20
C PHE A 463 -18.03 3.27 -3.74
N VAL A 464 -18.84 3.99 -4.53
CA VAL A 464 -20.25 4.24 -4.21
C VAL A 464 -21.02 2.92 -4.04
N LEU A 465 -20.91 2.01 -5.01
CA LEU A 465 -21.62 0.72 -5.01
C LEU A 465 -21.14 -0.21 -3.89
N GLN A 466 -19.85 -0.24 -3.59
CA GLN A 466 -19.29 -1.15 -2.58
C GLN A 466 -19.39 -0.62 -1.15
N VAL A 467 -19.10 0.66 -0.93
CA VAL A 467 -19.06 1.26 0.42
C VAL A 467 -20.48 1.61 0.90
N PHE A 468 -21.33 2.13 0.01
CA PHE A 468 -22.69 2.53 0.36
C PHE A 468 -23.76 1.53 -0.09
N GLY A 469 -23.48 0.70 -1.10
CA GLY A 469 -24.40 -0.33 -1.59
C GLY A 469 -24.02 -1.77 -1.24
N GLY A 470 -22.85 -2.05 -0.64
CA GLY A 470 -22.34 -3.42 -0.46
C GLY A 470 -23.24 -4.34 0.38
N ASN A 471 -23.94 -3.78 1.37
CA ASN A 471 -24.92 -4.51 2.18
C ASN A 471 -26.28 -4.70 1.47
N LEU A 472 -26.44 -4.14 0.26
CA LEU A 472 -27.65 -4.10 -0.56
C LEU A 472 -27.38 -4.74 -1.94
N ASN A 473 -26.56 -5.78 -1.98
CA ASN A 473 -26.12 -6.46 -3.21
C ASN A 473 -25.48 -5.52 -4.25
N GLY A 474 -24.81 -4.46 -3.79
CA GLY A 474 -24.10 -3.51 -4.63
C GLY A 474 -24.98 -2.43 -5.25
N ALA A 475 -26.25 -2.30 -4.86
CA ALA A 475 -27.08 -1.14 -5.23
C ALA A 475 -27.05 -0.11 -4.09
N CYS A 476 -26.76 1.15 -4.40
CA CYS A 476 -26.74 2.24 -3.42
C CYS A 476 -28.14 2.88 -3.35
N SER A 477 -28.71 3.10 -2.15
CA SER A 477 -29.98 3.83 -2.08
C SER A 477 -29.81 5.27 -2.54
N VAL A 478 -30.84 5.86 -3.14
CA VAL A 478 -30.80 7.25 -3.61
C VAL A 478 -30.54 8.22 -2.47
N ASP A 479 -31.00 7.91 -1.25
CA ASP A 479 -30.74 8.71 -0.05
C ASP A 479 -29.27 8.64 0.38
N PHE A 480 -28.66 7.46 0.29
CA PHE A 480 -27.22 7.31 0.56
C PHE A 480 -26.38 8.03 -0.50
N ALA A 481 -26.74 7.87 -1.77
CA ALA A 481 -26.08 8.57 -2.87
C ALA A 481 -26.22 10.10 -2.74
N ARG A 482 -27.40 10.61 -2.38
CA ARG A 482 -27.62 12.03 -2.12
C ARG A 482 -26.80 12.51 -0.92
N GLY A 483 -26.85 11.80 0.19
CA GLY A 483 -26.06 12.12 1.38
C GLY A 483 -24.56 12.20 1.07
N PHE A 484 -24.04 11.24 0.33
CA PHE A 484 -22.61 11.16 0.03
C PHE A 484 -22.17 12.09 -1.12
N MET A 485 -22.78 11.97 -2.30
CA MET A 485 -22.33 12.65 -3.52
C MET A 485 -22.76 14.11 -3.59
N VAL A 486 -23.92 14.45 -3.00
CA VAL A 486 -24.49 15.81 -3.06
C VAL A 486 -24.22 16.55 -1.78
N ASN A 487 -24.48 15.94 -0.63
CA ASN A 487 -24.32 16.60 0.66
C ASN A 487 -22.93 16.40 1.27
N GLU A 488 -22.12 15.47 0.75
CA GLU A 488 -20.79 15.17 1.29
C GLU A 488 -20.87 14.90 2.79
N GLN A 489 -21.80 14.01 3.13
CA GLN A 489 -22.20 13.64 4.47
C GLN A 489 -22.19 12.13 4.58
N ILE A 490 -21.82 11.62 5.76
CA ILE A 490 -22.07 10.21 6.09
C ILE A 490 -23.59 10.01 6.15
N PRO A 491 -24.19 9.20 5.25
CA PRO A 491 -25.64 9.16 5.14
C PRO A 491 -26.32 8.64 6.41
N ALA A 492 -27.46 9.23 6.77
CA ALA A 492 -28.23 8.77 7.92
C ALA A 492 -28.71 7.32 7.69
N GLY A 493 -28.58 6.46 8.71
CA GLY A 493 -28.96 5.05 8.62
C GLY A 493 -27.99 4.17 7.80
N TRP A 494 -26.92 4.74 7.23
CA TRP A 494 -25.87 3.95 6.61
C TRP A 494 -25.04 3.22 7.67
N ASN A 495 -24.85 1.92 7.45
CA ASN A 495 -23.96 1.11 8.27
C ASN A 495 -22.61 0.96 7.58
N ARG A 496 -21.56 1.37 8.29
CA ARG A 496 -20.17 1.12 7.88
C ARG A 496 -19.98 -0.35 7.49
N PRO A 497 -19.25 -0.67 6.39
CA PRO A 497 -19.01 -2.05 5.98
C PRO A 497 -18.52 -2.91 7.14
N GLY A 498 -19.07 -4.12 7.32
CA GLY A 498 -18.74 -4.98 8.47
C GLY A 498 -17.34 -5.57 8.44
N ARG A 499 -16.69 -5.57 7.26
CA ARG A 499 -15.28 -5.96 7.08
C ARG A 499 -14.55 -4.92 6.24
N PRO A 500 -13.21 -4.83 6.34
CA PRO A 500 -12.45 -3.93 5.49
C PRO A 500 -12.70 -4.16 4.00
N VAL A 501 -12.99 -3.08 3.28
CA VAL A 501 -13.21 -3.03 1.83
C VAL A 501 -11.86 -3.11 1.14
N ARG A 502 -11.61 -4.24 0.49
CA ARG A 502 -10.37 -4.54 -0.22
C ARG A 502 -10.48 -4.17 -1.68
N GLN A 503 -9.34 -4.10 -2.36
CA GLN A 503 -9.32 -3.84 -3.79
C GLN A 503 -10.11 -4.89 -4.60
N SER A 504 -10.09 -6.15 -4.16
CA SER A 504 -10.87 -7.25 -4.75
C SER A 504 -12.38 -7.04 -4.66
N ASP A 505 -12.86 -6.25 -3.70
CA ASP A 505 -14.28 -5.92 -3.55
C ASP A 505 -14.70 -4.79 -4.52
N LEU A 506 -13.79 -3.89 -4.85
CA LEU A 506 -14.04 -2.73 -5.73
C LEU A 506 -13.94 -3.09 -7.21
N THR A 507 -12.94 -3.88 -7.60
CA THR A 507 -12.64 -4.17 -9.01
C THR A 507 -13.82 -4.76 -9.80
N PRO A 508 -14.65 -5.69 -9.28
CA PRO A 508 -15.81 -6.19 -10.01
C PRO A 508 -16.81 -5.09 -10.38
N TRP A 509 -17.11 -4.16 -9.45
CA TRP A 509 -18.05 -3.07 -9.70
C TRP A 509 -17.52 -2.08 -10.74
N ALA A 510 -16.24 -1.68 -10.65
CA ALA A 510 -15.64 -0.81 -11.65
C ALA A 510 -15.74 -1.42 -13.07
N ASN A 511 -15.46 -2.71 -13.19
CA ASN A 511 -15.56 -3.43 -14.47
C ASN A 511 -16.99 -3.48 -15.01
N GLN A 512 -17.97 -3.75 -14.14
CA GLN A 512 -19.39 -3.79 -14.52
C GLN A 512 -19.89 -2.42 -14.98
N VAL A 513 -19.58 -1.35 -14.24
CA VAL A 513 -19.97 0.02 -14.63
C VAL A 513 -19.32 0.41 -15.95
N ARG A 514 -18.03 0.12 -16.16
CA ARG A 514 -17.37 0.34 -17.46
C ARG A 514 -18.07 -0.40 -18.59
N GLN A 515 -18.33 -1.69 -18.40
CA GLN A 515 -18.94 -2.52 -19.44
C GLN A 515 -20.32 -1.99 -19.83
N ALA A 516 -21.14 -1.64 -18.84
CA ALA A 516 -22.47 -1.06 -19.04
C ALA A 516 -22.42 0.35 -19.69
N THR A 517 -21.37 1.12 -19.41
CA THR A 517 -21.21 2.49 -19.95
C THR A 517 -20.67 2.49 -21.39
N MET A 518 -19.65 1.67 -21.67
CA MET A 518 -18.88 1.71 -22.93
C MET A 518 -19.36 0.70 -23.99
N GLY A 519 -20.38 -0.12 -23.69
CA GLY A 519 -21.10 -0.91 -24.71
C GLY A 519 -20.33 -2.08 -25.34
N GLY A 520 -19.47 -2.79 -24.59
CA GLY A 520 -18.81 -4.03 -25.05
C GLY A 520 -17.81 -3.90 -26.22
N ARG A 521 -17.64 -2.71 -26.81
CA ARG A 521 -16.72 -2.42 -27.94
C ARG A 521 -15.42 -1.71 -27.53
N GLY A 522 -15.05 -1.76 -26.25
CA GLY A 522 -13.70 -1.38 -25.82
C GLY A 522 -12.74 -2.52 -26.11
N GLY A 523 -11.85 -2.34 -27.09
CA GLY A 523 -10.77 -3.29 -27.37
C GLY A 523 -10.05 -3.71 -26.09
N GLY A 524 -9.62 -4.97 -26.05
CA GLY A 524 -8.97 -5.60 -24.89
C GLY A 524 -7.71 -4.85 -24.47
N ILE A 525 -7.88 -3.90 -23.55
CA ILE A 525 -6.85 -3.45 -22.63
C ILE A 525 -7.19 -4.15 -21.32
N GLY A 526 -6.21 -4.86 -20.74
CA GLY A 526 -6.38 -5.71 -19.56
C GLY A 526 -7.25 -5.08 -18.48
N GLY A 527 -8.05 -5.91 -17.79
CA GLY A 527 -9.10 -5.50 -16.87
C GLY A 527 -8.73 -4.28 -16.03
N ILE A 528 -9.69 -3.37 -15.82
CA ILE A 528 -9.48 -2.13 -15.07
C ILE A 528 -8.84 -2.54 -13.75
N GLY A 529 -7.54 -2.27 -13.61
CA GLY A 529 -6.90 -2.46 -12.33
C GLY A 529 -7.57 -1.52 -11.35
N GLY A 530 -7.41 -1.82 -10.08
CA GLY A 530 -8.04 -1.02 -9.04
C GLY A 530 -7.72 0.47 -9.08
N ILE A 531 -7.99 1.14 -7.97
CA ILE A 531 -7.48 2.50 -7.70
C ILE A 531 -5.95 2.59 -7.95
N ALA A 532 -5.25 1.45 -7.88
CA ALA A 532 -3.86 1.30 -8.32
C ALA A 532 -3.57 1.43 -9.84
N SER A 533 -4.43 1.01 -10.78
CA SER A 533 -4.16 1.20 -12.23
C SER A 533 -4.54 2.57 -12.76
N ILE A 534 -5.51 3.22 -12.11
CA ILE A 534 -5.80 4.65 -12.28
C ILE A 534 -4.52 5.48 -12.16
N ILE A 535 -3.77 5.19 -11.09
CA ILE A 535 -2.51 5.84 -10.74
C ILE A 535 -1.43 5.58 -11.81
N ASN A 536 -1.38 4.37 -12.38
CA ASN A 536 -0.42 4.04 -13.44
C ASN A 536 -0.73 4.74 -14.77
N SER A 537 -2.00 5.01 -15.06
CA SER A 537 -2.41 5.72 -16.29
C SER A 537 -2.29 7.26 -16.19
N LEU A 538 -2.24 7.82 -14.97
CA LEU A 538 -1.98 9.26 -14.73
C LEU A 538 -0.51 9.66 -14.91
N LEU A 539 0.41 8.69 -14.95
CA LEU A 539 1.86 8.87 -15.03
C LEU A 539 2.45 8.53 -16.42
N GLY A 540 1.59 8.22 -17.39
CA GLY A 540 1.96 7.90 -18.77
C GLY A 540 2.03 9.12 -19.67
#